data_AF-A0A420Z8J4-F1
#
_entry.id   AF-A0A420Z8J4-F1
#
_cell.length_a   1.000
_cell.length_b   1.000
_cell.length_c   1.000
_cell.angle_alpha   90.00
_cell.angle_beta   90.00
_cell.angle_gamma   90.00
#
_symmetry.space_group_name_H-M   'P 1'
#
loop_
_entity.id
_entity.type
_entity.pdbx_description
1 polymer ?
#
loop_
_entity_poly.entity_id
_entity_poly.type
_entity_poly.pdbx_seq_one_letter_code
_entity_poly.pdbx_strand_id
1 'polypeptide(L)'
;MQKPLKITVVIIALLVCFPLIMLALGVLSSFFSIQIETPREKVQKIIEEARDKKDIELCYKIRGRSNSVEMGECITNLAIEMRNEDLCEKIPWAQQWYGEIKEACYKDVAKSLNNPSICEKSGSYKDYCYFDIATKTNKIEVCKRMSDFLFRKNCIYKVAINTLNVKLCEQVNKIDRKDCIKEVKEGIRGEEAKRFPPDTKPDLIISNIKIPT
;
A
#
# COMPACT_ATOMS: atom_id res chain seq x y z
N MET A 1 11.40 -77.65 -18.86
CA MET A 1 12.21 -77.20 -17.70
C MET A 1 13.08 -76.03 -18.12
N GLN A 2 12.55 -74.80 -18.09
CA GLN A 2 13.30 -73.58 -18.40
C GLN A 2 13.55 -72.78 -17.11
N LYS A 3 14.84 -72.56 -16.88
CA LYS A 3 15.58 -71.92 -15.79
C LYS A 3 14.87 -70.78 -15.02
N PRO A 4 14.61 -70.92 -13.69
CA PRO A 4 14.18 -69.82 -12.83
C PRO A 4 15.29 -68.78 -12.55
N LEU A 5 16.55 -69.09 -12.91
CA LEU A 5 17.71 -68.25 -12.61
C LEU A 5 17.68 -66.86 -13.28
N LYS A 6 16.96 -66.70 -14.39
CA LYS A 6 16.87 -65.40 -15.08
C LYS A 6 16.00 -64.39 -14.33
N ILE A 7 14.99 -64.84 -13.59
CA ILE A 7 14.05 -63.95 -12.90
C ILE A 7 14.71 -63.35 -11.65
N THR A 8 15.45 -64.16 -10.87
CA THR A 8 16.11 -63.69 -9.65
C THR A 8 17.17 -62.63 -9.92
N VAL A 9 17.95 -62.76 -11.01
CA VAL A 9 18.97 -61.76 -11.40
C VAL A 9 18.32 -60.43 -11.80
N VAL A 10 17.18 -60.47 -12.50
CA VAL A 10 16.44 -59.25 -12.87
C VAL A 10 15.88 -58.55 -11.62
N ILE A 11 15.34 -59.29 -10.65
CA ILE A 11 14.81 -58.72 -9.41
C ILE A 11 15.92 -58.05 -8.59
N ILE A 12 17.08 -58.70 -8.44
CA ILE A 12 18.22 -58.12 -7.70
C ILE A 12 18.74 -56.86 -8.41
N ALA A 13 18.85 -56.88 -9.73
CA ALA A 13 19.27 -55.70 -10.49
C ALA A 13 18.31 -54.52 -10.31
N LEU A 14 16.99 -54.76 -10.29
CA LEU A 14 16.00 -53.72 -10.03
C LEU A 14 16.07 -53.17 -8.60
N LEU A 15 16.26 -54.03 -7.60
CA LEU A 15 16.38 -53.61 -6.19
C LEU A 15 17.61 -52.75 -5.92
N VAL A 16 18.72 -52.98 -6.65
CA VAL A 16 19.96 -52.21 -6.49
C VAL A 16 19.96 -50.92 -7.32
N CYS A 17 19.46 -50.98 -8.57
CA CYS A 17 19.50 -49.81 -9.46
C CYS A 17 18.44 -48.75 -9.11
N PHE A 18 17.25 -49.14 -8.65
CA PHE A 18 16.16 -48.21 -8.35
C PHE A 18 16.53 -47.13 -7.30
N PRO A 19 17.13 -47.45 -6.13
CA PRO A 19 17.52 -46.43 -5.16
C PRO A 19 18.64 -45.51 -5.66
N LEU A 20 19.57 -46.02 -6.48
CA LEU A 20 20.63 -45.19 -7.08
C LEU A 20 20.07 -44.19 -8.09
N ILE A 21 19.06 -44.60 -8.87
CA ILE A 21 18.35 -43.70 -9.79
C ILE A 21 17.57 -42.65 -9.00
N MET A 22 16.87 -43.03 -7.93
CA MET A 22 16.14 -42.08 -7.09
C MET A 22 17.07 -41.07 -6.39
N LEU A 23 18.25 -41.50 -5.91
CA LEU A 23 19.27 -40.61 -5.38
C LEU A 23 19.81 -39.66 -6.47
N ALA A 24 20.08 -40.16 -7.68
CA ALA A 24 20.52 -39.32 -8.78
C ALA A 24 19.46 -38.28 -9.20
N LEU A 25 18.18 -38.68 -9.25
CA LEU A 25 17.07 -37.78 -9.54
C LEU A 25 16.84 -36.75 -8.42
N GLY A 26 17.03 -37.13 -7.16
CA GLY A 26 16.94 -36.21 -6.01
C GLY A 26 18.10 -35.21 -5.92
N VAL A 27 19.29 -35.61 -6.35
CA VAL A 27 20.43 -34.69 -6.49
C VAL A 27 20.19 -33.74 -7.66
N LEU A 28 19.70 -34.24 -8.80
CA LEU A 28 19.36 -33.39 -9.96
C LEU A 28 18.23 -32.40 -9.66
N SER A 29 17.21 -32.76 -8.86
CA SER A 29 16.17 -31.82 -8.45
C SER A 29 16.69 -30.73 -7.51
N SER A 30 17.73 -31.02 -6.71
CA SER A 30 18.40 -30.04 -5.86
C SER A 30 19.29 -29.07 -6.66
N PHE A 31 19.87 -29.52 -7.78
CA PHE A 31 20.71 -28.69 -8.67
C PHE A 31 19.91 -27.85 -9.67
N PHE A 32 18.68 -28.24 -10.03
CA PHE A 32 17.80 -27.50 -10.94
C PHE A 32 16.77 -26.62 -10.21
N SER A 33 17.14 -26.02 -9.08
CA SER A 33 16.47 -24.79 -8.64
C SER A 33 16.91 -23.63 -9.54
N ILE A 34 16.52 -23.68 -10.82
CA ILE A 34 16.62 -22.51 -11.70
C ILE A 34 15.71 -21.46 -11.07
N GLN A 35 16.31 -20.46 -10.44
CA GLN A 35 15.57 -19.30 -9.95
C GLN A 35 15.08 -18.52 -11.17
N ILE A 36 13.89 -18.87 -11.65
CA ILE A 36 13.17 -18.05 -12.61
C ILE A 36 12.69 -16.83 -11.83
N GLU A 37 13.48 -15.75 -11.90
CA GLU A 37 13.11 -14.45 -11.32
C GLU A 37 11.77 -14.02 -11.94
N THR A 38 10.76 -13.90 -11.09
CA THR A 38 9.42 -13.51 -11.54
C THR A 38 9.44 -12.05 -11.98
N PRO A 39 8.57 -11.63 -12.92
CA PRO A 39 8.45 -10.22 -13.31
C PRO A 39 8.23 -9.28 -12.12
N ARG A 40 7.54 -9.76 -11.07
CA ARG A 40 7.28 -9.01 -9.84
C ARG A 40 8.56 -8.81 -9.01
N GLU A 41 9.37 -9.85 -8.83
CA GLU A 41 10.65 -9.75 -8.11
C GLU A 41 11.61 -8.77 -8.79
N LYS A 42 11.66 -8.80 -10.12
CA LYS A 42 12.47 -7.86 -10.89
C LYS A 42 12.04 -6.40 -10.69
N VAL A 43 10.73 -6.13 -10.65
CA VAL A 43 10.21 -4.78 -10.38
C VAL A 43 10.54 -4.35 -8.95
N GLN A 44 10.35 -5.24 -7.98
CA GLN A 44 10.67 -4.95 -6.57
C GLN A 44 12.14 -4.59 -6.38
N LYS A 45 13.07 -5.32 -7.03
CA LYS A 45 14.50 -5.01 -7.00
C LYS A 45 14.83 -3.64 -7.58
N ILE A 46 14.15 -3.23 -8.65
CA ILE A 46 14.32 -1.88 -9.23
C ILE A 46 13.82 -0.82 -8.25
N ILE A 47 12.69 -1.04 -7.58
CA ILE A 47 12.15 -0.12 -6.58
C ILE A 47 13.13 0.05 -5.41
N GLU A 48 13.69 -1.06 -4.91
CA GLU A 48 14.69 -1.04 -3.84
C GLU A 48 15.97 -0.33 -4.27
N GLU A 49 16.47 -0.59 -5.48
CA GLU A 49 17.66 0.09 -6.00
C GLU A 49 17.41 1.60 -6.21
N ALA A 50 16.24 1.98 -6.73
CA ALA A 50 15.82 3.37 -6.89
C ALA A 50 15.82 4.10 -5.55
N ARG A 51 15.26 3.46 -4.53
CA ARG A 51 15.19 3.94 -3.15
C ARG A 51 16.58 4.15 -2.56
N ASP A 52 17.41 3.11 -2.58
CA ASP A 52 18.73 3.11 -1.94
C ASP A 52 19.66 4.14 -2.59
N LYS A 53 19.54 4.35 -3.91
CA LYS A 53 20.30 5.36 -4.66
C LYS A 53 19.66 6.73 -4.70
N LYS A 54 18.39 6.85 -4.28
CA LYS A 54 17.55 8.05 -4.47
C LYS A 54 17.54 8.52 -5.93
N ASP A 55 17.50 7.57 -6.86
CA ASP A 55 17.60 7.82 -8.30
C ASP A 55 16.26 7.54 -8.98
N ILE A 56 15.54 8.62 -9.30
CA ILE A 56 14.23 8.55 -9.96
C ILE A 56 14.31 7.92 -11.36
N GLU A 57 15.46 7.99 -12.04
CA GLU A 57 15.63 7.43 -13.37
C GLU A 57 15.52 5.89 -13.35
N LEU A 58 15.78 5.26 -12.20
CA LEU A 58 15.54 3.84 -12.00
C LEU A 58 14.05 3.50 -12.02
N CYS A 59 13.17 4.35 -11.49
CA CYS A 59 11.72 4.14 -11.57
C CYS A 59 11.24 4.11 -13.04
N TYR A 60 11.82 4.91 -13.93
CA TYR A 60 11.47 4.91 -15.36
C TYR A 60 11.90 3.64 -16.11
N LYS A 61 12.74 2.79 -15.49
CA LYS A 61 13.07 1.47 -16.04
C LYS A 61 11.94 0.46 -15.84
N ILE A 62 10.96 0.76 -15.00
CA ILE A 62 9.73 -0.03 -14.80
C ILE A 62 8.83 0.19 -16.04
N ARG A 63 9.19 -0.43 -17.17
CA ARG A 63 8.49 -0.30 -18.45
C ARG A 63 7.36 -1.31 -18.58
N GLY A 64 6.24 -0.91 -19.16
CA GLY A 64 5.12 -1.79 -19.54
C GLY A 64 3.77 -1.13 -19.37
N ARG A 65 2.78 -1.48 -20.20
CA ARG A 65 1.40 -0.95 -20.08
C ARG A 65 0.78 -1.31 -18.72
N SER A 66 1.11 -2.49 -18.19
CA SER A 66 0.68 -2.95 -16.87
C SER A 66 1.45 -2.29 -15.73
N ASN A 67 2.65 -1.73 -15.99
CA ASN A 67 3.61 -1.37 -14.94
C ASN A 67 3.54 0.13 -14.54
N SER A 68 2.49 0.82 -14.99
CA SER A 68 2.33 2.26 -14.79
C SER A 68 2.02 2.62 -13.34
N VAL A 69 1.40 1.70 -12.60
CA VAL A 69 1.08 1.82 -11.17
C VAL A 69 2.35 1.64 -10.35
N GLU A 70 3.13 0.60 -10.62
CA GLU A 70 4.39 0.29 -9.94
C GLU A 70 5.44 1.39 -10.16
N MET A 71 5.48 2.00 -11.34
CA MET A 71 6.31 3.18 -11.58
C MET A 71 5.84 4.38 -10.75
N GLY A 72 4.53 4.61 -10.66
CA GLY A 72 3.95 5.67 -9.83
C GLY A 72 4.22 5.46 -8.34
N GLU A 73 4.10 4.23 -7.86
CA GLU A 73 4.48 3.78 -6.51
C GLU A 73 5.96 4.05 -6.23
N CYS A 74 6.85 3.64 -7.15
CA CYS A 74 8.29 3.88 -7.04
C CYS A 74 8.60 5.37 -6.85
N ILE A 75 8.00 6.23 -7.68
CA ILE A 75 8.19 7.69 -7.60
C ILE A 75 7.57 8.25 -6.31
N THR A 76 6.41 7.75 -5.88
CA THR A 76 5.74 8.19 -4.64
C THR A 76 6.58 7.87 -3.40
N ASN A 77 7.16 6.67 -3.33
CA ASN A 77 8.04 6.28 -2.23
C ASN A 77 9.29 7.16 -2.17
N LEU A 78 9.92 7.43 -3.32
CA LEU A 78 11.02 8.39 -3.40
C LEU A 78 10.60 9.80 -2.94
N ALA A 79 9.44 10.28 -3.37
CA ALA A 79 8.89 11.58 -2.96
C ALA A 79 8.72 11.66 -1.43
N ILE A 80 8.23 10.60 -0.80
CA ILE A 80 8.07 10.50 0.65
C ILE A 80 9.43 10.51 1.36
N GLU A 81 10.35 9.63 0.96
CA GLU A 81 11.64 9.46 1.62
C GLU A 81 12.55 10.68 1.45
N MET A 82 12.51 11.30 0.28
CA MET A 82 13.23 12.53 -0.01
C MET A 82 12.51 13.77 0.52
N ARG A 83 11.28 13.61 1.05
CA ARG A 83 10.40 14.69 1.52
C ARG A 83 10.24 15.79 0.48
N ASN A 84 10.07 15.39 -0.79
CA ASN A 84 10.02 16.27 -1.95
C ASN A 84 8.78 15.97 -2.78
N GLU A 85 7.73 16.78 -2.63
CA GLU A 85 6.48 16.60 -3.35
C GLU A 85 6.59 16.89 -4.85
N ASP A 86 7.61 17.64 -5.29
CA ASP A 86 7.78 17.97 -6.70
C ASP A 86 8.15 16.73 -7.53
N LEU A 87 8.57 15.64 -6.89
CA LEU A 87 8.73 14.35 -7.58
C LEU A 87 7.38 13.80 -8.07
N CYS A 88 6.24 14.14 -7.45
CA CYS A 88 4.92 13.76 -7.98
C CYS A 88 4.64 14.41 -9.35
N GLU A 89 5.27 15.55 -9.70
CA GLU A 89 5.16 16.12 -11.06
C GLU A 89 5.84 15.26 -12.13
N LYS A 90 6.73 14.36 -11.71
CA LYS A 90 7.53 13.50 -12.60
C LYS A 90 6.78 12.22 -13.00
N ILE A 91 5.59 12.00 -12.46
CA ILE A 91 4.66 10.93 -12.79
C ILE A 91 4.02 11.28 -14.15
N PRO A 92 4.38 10.59 -15.26
CA PRO A 92 4.05 11.01 -16.63
C PRO A 92 2.58 10.76 -17.04
N TRP A 93 1.87 11.78 -17.49
CA TRP A 93 0.47 11.74 -17.98
C TRP A 93 0.22 10.87 -19.23
N ALA A 94 0.54 9.59 -19.19
CA ALA A 94 0.53 8.78 -20.40
C ALA A 94 -0.89 8.38 -20.83
N GLN A 95 -1.90 8.39 -19.94
CA GLN A 95 -3.28 7.96 -20.22
C GLN A 95 -4.34 8.64 -19.34
N GLN A 96 -5.61 8.54 -19.75
CA GLN A 96 -6.78 9.22 -19.17
C GLN A 96 -7.06 8.89 -17.68
N TRP A 97 -6.59 7.74 -17.18
CA TRP A 97 -6.67 7.28 -15.78
C TRP A 97 -5.52 7.81 -14.88
N TYR A 98 -4.47 8.37 -15.48
CA TYR A 98 -3.19 8.59 -14.81
C TYR A 98 -3.18 9.81 -13.87
N GLY A 99 -4.17 10.70 -13.98
CA GLY A 99 -4.35 11.79 -13.03
C GLY A 99 -4.51 11.29 -11.59
N GLU A 100 -5.13 10.12 -11.41
CA GLU A 100 -5.36 9.57 -10.07
C GLU A 100 -4.07 9.13 -9.36
N ILE A 101 -3.08 8.60 -10.11
CA ILE A 101 -1.79 8.17 -9.53
C ILE A 101 -0.99 9.38 -9.04
N LYS A 102 -0.96 10.46 -9.84
CA LYS A 102 -0.30 11.71 -9.46
C LYS A 102 -0.98 12.38 -8.26
N GLU A 103 -2.31 12.45 -8.28
CA GLU A 103 -3.09 12.99 -7.16
C GLU A 103 -2.89 12.16 -5.88
N ALA A 104 -2.83 10.82 -6.01
CA ALA A 104 -2.54 9.91 -4.91
C ALA A 104 -1.12 10.09 -4.36
N CYS A 105 -0.11 10.29 -5.22
CA CYS A 105 1.25 10.64 -4.80
C CYS A 105 1.24 11.87 -3.88
N TYR A 106 0.55 12.94 -4.28
CA TYR A 106 0.44 14.14 -3.44
C TYR A 106 -0.27 13.88 -2.11
N LYS A 107 -1.36 13.11 -2.11
CA LYS A 107 -2.07 12.70 -0.89
C LYS A 107 -1.12 11.97 0.07
N ASP A 108 -0.37 11.00 -0.43
CA ASP A 108 0.50 10.15 0.40
C ASP A 108 1.73 10.90 0.92
N VAL A 109 2.34 11.75 0.08
CA VAL A 109 3.41 12.67 0.52
C VAL A 109 2.90 13.63 1.59
N ALA A 110 1.74 14.26 1.39
CA ALA A 110 1.13 15.15 2.38
C ALA A 110 0.91 14.47 3.73
N LYS A 111 0.35 13.24 3.69
CA LYS A 111 0.08 12.42 4.87
C LYS A 111 1.34 11.98 5.61
N SER A 112 2.37 11.56 4.87
CA SER A 112 3.65 11.15 5.45
C SER A 112 4.34 12.34 6.13
N LEU A 113 4.33 13.50 5.48
CA LEU A 113 4.92 14.73 5.99
C LEU A 113 4.05 15.46 7.03
N ASN A 114 2.81 15.02 7.24
CA ASN A 114 1.77 15.73 8.00
C ASN A 114 1.62 17.19 7.55
N ASN A 115 1.78 17.45 6.25
CA ASN A 115 1.74 18.79 5.67
C ASN A 115 0.44 19.00 4.85
N PRO A 116 -0.59 19.63 5.42
CA PRO A 116 -1.86 19.83 4.73
C PRO A 116 -1.77 20.82 3.56
N SER A 117 -0.70 21.62 3.41
CA SER A 117 -0.59 22.50 2.23
C SER A 117 -0.48 21.72 0.92
N ILE A 118 0.06 20.50 0.97
CA ILE A 118 0.26 19.64 -0.21
C ILE A 118 -1.08 19.06 -0.71
N CYS A 119 -2.09 18.91 0.16
CA CYS A 119 -3.40 18.38 -0.21
C CYS A 119 -4.11 19.21 -1.30
N GLU A 120 -3.78 20.49 -1.48
CA GLU A 120 -4.34 21.28 -2.59
C GLU A 120 -3.95 20.71 -3.97
N LYS A 121 -2.81 19.99 -4.06
CA LYS A 121 -2.33 19.35 -5.29
C LYS A 121 -2.92 17.96 -5.52
N SER A 122 -3.63 17.37 -4.54
CA SER A 122 -4.14 15.99 -4.63
C SER A 122 -5.52 15.88 -5.29
N GLY A 123 -5.96 16.90 -6.05
CA GLY A 123 -7.18 16.89 -6.87
C GLY A 123 -8.40 16.25 -6.21
N SER A 124 -8.89 15.14 -6.78
CA SER A 124 -10.08 14.42 -6.28
C SER A 124 -9.89 13.75 -4.91
N TYR A 125 -8.65 13.55 -4.47
CA TYR A 125 -8.30 13.02 -3.15
C TYR A 125 -8.10 14.11 -2.07
N LYS A 126 -8.31 15.39 -2.40
CA LYS A 126 -8.05 16.52 -1.49
C LYS A 126 -8.73 16.40 -0.12
N ASP A 127 -10.02 16.09 -0.09
CA ASP A 127 -10.74 15.98 1.18
C ASP A 127 -10.30 14.74 1.98
N TYR A 128 -9.97 13.63 1.32
CA TYR A 128 -9.36 12.47 1.97
C TYR A 128 -7.98 12.80 2.57
N CYS A 129 -7.15 13.53 1.83
CA CYS A 129 -5.84 14.01 2.29
C CYS A 129 -5.96 14.84 3.57
N TYR A 130 -6.89 15.80 3.58
CA TYR A 130 -7.16 16.60 4.78
C TYR A 130 -7.69 15.77 5.95
N PHE A 131 -8.59 14.82 5.69
CA PHE A 131 -9.15 13.95 6.71
C PHE A 131 -8.06 13.16 7.43
N ASP A 132 -7.19 12.50 6.67
CA ASP A 132 -6.11 11.68 7.19
C ASP A 132 -5.15 12.49 8.06
N ILE A 133 -4.73 13.68 7.58
CA ILE A 133 -3.83 14.54 8.33
C ILE A 133 -4.50 15.08 9.59
N ALA A 134 -5.73 15.59 9.48
CA ALA A 134 -6.45 16.18 10.60
C ALA A 134 -6.68 15.17 11.73
N THR A 135 -7.07 13.95 11.40
CA THR A 135 -7.37 12.89 12.38
C THR A 135 -6.11 12.27 12.97
N LYS A 136 -5.04 12.14 12.19
CA LYS A 136 -3.72 11.68 12.67
C LYS A 136 -3.05 12.72 13.59
N THR A 137 -3.19 14.00 13.29
CA THR A 137 -2.56 15.09 14.05
C THR A 137 -3.48 15.75 15.07
N ASN A 138 -4.76 15.38 15.11
CA ASN A 138 -5.81 15.96 15.93
C ASN A 138 -5.98 17.49 15.75
N LYS A 139 -5.75 17.98 14.52
CA LYS A 139 -5.78 19.40 14.16
C LYS A 139 -7.10 19.79 13.48
N ILE A 140 -7.99 20.42 14.24
CA ILE A 140 -9.34 20.78 13.78
C ILE A 140 -9.35 21.79 12.64
N GLU A 141 -8.37 22.69 12.59
CA GLU A 141 -8.19 23.68 11.55
C GLU A 141 -7.98 23.04 10.17
N VAL A 142 -7.43 21.82 10.12
CA VAL A 142 -7.26 21.06 8.88
C VAL A 142 -8.62 20.56 8.37
N CYS A 143 -9.52 20.09 9.25
CA CYS A 143 -10.87 19.71 8.85
C CYS A 143 -11.61 20.86 8.15
N LYS A 144 -11.41 22.11 8.60
CA LYS A 144 -12.08 23.29 8.03
C LYS A 144 -11.68 23.58 6.57
N ARG A 145 -10.58 23.01 6.09
CA ARG A 145 -10.11 23.15 4.69
C ARG A 145 -10.82 22.24 3.70
N MET A 146 -11.55 21.23 4.19
CA MET A 146 -12.25 20.27 3.34
C MET A 146 -13.42 20.92 2.64
N SER A 147 -13.61 20.68 1.36
CA SER A 147 -14.73 21.22 0.58
C SER A 147 -16.05 20.53 0.90
N ASP A 148 -16.04 19.20 0.95
CA ASP A 148 -17.24 18.40 1.19
C ASP A 148 -17.72 18.52 2.64
N PHE A 149 -19.01 18.83 2.79
CA PHE A 149 -19.63 19.06 4.08
C PHE A 149 -19.66 17.79 4.96
N LEU A 150 -19.92 16.63 4.35
CA LEU A 150 -20.00 15.36 5.07
C LEU A 150 -18.61 14.95 5.57
N PHE A 151 -17.58 15.05 4.72
CA PHE A 151 -16.18 14.86 5.09
C PHE A 151 -15.74 15.78 6.23
N ARG A 152 -16.02 17.09 6.11
CA ARG A 152 -15.69 18.07 7.14
C ARG A 152 -16.34 17.72 8.47
N LYS A 153 -17.64 17.40 8.47
CA LYS A 153 -18.38 17.01 9.66
C LYS A 153 -17.77 15.76 10.31
N ASN A 154 -17.49 14.73 9.52
CA ASN A 154 -16.92 13.47 10.02
C ASN A 154 -15.50 13.67 10.56
N CYS A 155 -14.70 14.53 9.93
CA CYS A 155 -13.39 14.92 10.41
C CYS A 155 -13.48 15.59 11.80
N ILE A 156 -14.36 16.58 11.96
CA ILE A 156 -14.60 17.26 13.24
C ILE A 156 -15.03 16.24 14.32
N TYR A 157 -15.96 15.35 13.99
CA TYR A 157 -16.40 14.28 14.88
C TYR A 157 -15.22 13.42 15.33
N LYS A 158 -14.43 12.89 14.40
CA LYS A 158 -13.29 12.02 14.71
C LYS A 158 -12.22 12.72 15.56
N VAL A 159 -11.93 13.99 15.27
CA VAL A 159 -11.01 14.80 16.08
C VAL A 159 -11.57 15.04 17.49
N ALA A 160 -12.89 15.28 17.63
CA ALA A 160 -13.54 15.41 18.94
C ALA A 160 -13.35 14.15 19.79
N ILE A 161 -13.55 12.97 19.18
CA ILE A 161 -13.37 11.68 19.83
C ILE A 161 -11.91 11.44 20.21
N ASN A 162 -10.98 11.61 19.26
CA ASN A 162 -9.55 11.38 19.51
C ASN A 162 -8.99 12.28 20.61
N THR A 163 -9.50 13.51 20.73
CA THR A 163 -9.06 14.51 21.73
C THR A 163 -9.90 14.53 23.00
N LEU A 164 -10.96 13.72 23.06
CA LEU A 164 -11.98 13.75 24.11
C LEU A 164 -12.54 15.17 24.38
N ASN A 165 -12.72 15.95 23.31
CA ASN A 165 -13.13 17.35 23.41
C ASN A 165 -14.61 17.54 23.07
N VAL A 166 -15.45 17.63 24.10
CA VAL A 166 -16.90 17.82 23.99
C VAL A 166 -17.26 19.10 23.22
N LYS A 167 -16.45 20.17 23.32
CA LYS A 167 -16.74 21.43 22.62
C LYS A 167 -16.69 21.26 21.10
N LEU A 168 -15.89 20.33 20.59
CA LEU A 168 -15.85 20.05 19.15
C LEU A 168 -17.15 19.37 18.66
N CYS A 169 -17.85 18.60 19.51
CA CYS A 169 -19.14 18.03 19.18
C CYS A 169 -20.23 19.08 18.91
N GLU A 170 -20.08 20.31 19.43
CA GLU A 170 -21.00 21.41 19.16
C GLU A 170 -20.96 21.85 17.69
N GLN A 171 -19.82 21.65 17.02
CA GLN A 171 -19.60 21.97 15.59
C GLN A 171 -20.12 20.88 14.64
N VAL A 172 -20.55 19.74 15.18
CA VAL A 172 -21.21 18.67 14.42
C VAL A 172 -22.70 19.00 14.26
N ASN A 173 -23.37 18.41 13.25
CA ASN A 173 -24.80 18.58 13.04
C ASN A 173 -25.63 18.15 14.28
N LYS A 174 -26.88 18.59 14.35
CA LYS A 174 -27.76 18.34 15.50
C LYS A 174 -28.05 16.84 15.73
N ILE A 175 -28.04 16.03 14.68
CA ILE A 175 -28.36 14.59 14.72
C ILE A 175 -27.22 13.85 15.43
N ASP A 176 -25.99 14.05 14.96
CA ASP A 176 -24.80 13.31 15.43
C ASP A 176 -24.19 13.92 16.72
N ARG A 177 -24.58 15.15 17.10
CA ARG A 177 -24.06 15.84 18.29
C ARG A 177 -24.24 15.03 19.58
N LYS A 178 -25.42 14.43 19.78
CA LYS A 178 -25.70 13.65 21.00
C LYS A 178 -24.79 12.42 21.10
N ASP A 179 -24.63 11.70 20.00
CA ASP A 179 -23.76 10.52 19.90
C ASP A 179 -22.29 10.92 20.13
N CYS A 180 -21.82 12.00 19.49
CA CYS A 180 -20.47 12.54 19.72
C CYS A 180 -20.20 12.85 21.19
N ILE A 181 -21.10 13.59 21.86
CA ILE A 181 -20.94 13.97 23.27
C ILE A 181 -20.89 12.72 24.16
N LYS A 182 -21.72 11.72 23.86
CA LYS A 182 -21.76 10.47 24.59
C LYS A 182 -20.43 9.73 24.45
N GLU A 183 -19.97 9.48 23.23
CA GLU A 183 -18.73 8.74 22.97
C GLU A 183 -17.49 9.45 23.54
N VAL A 184 -17.43 10.79 23.44
CA VAL A 184 -16.36 11.58 24.08
C VAL A 184 -16.36 11.39 25.61
N LYS A 185 -17.53 11.40 26.25
CA LYS A 185 -17.64 11.23 27.71
C LYS A 185 -17.33 9.80 28.16
N GLU A 186 -17.65 8.81 27.33
CA GLU A 186 -17.37 7.39 27.59
C GLU A 186 -15.91 7.02 27.30
N GLY A 187 -15.14 7.89 26.63
CA GLY A 187 -13.73 7.66 26.35
C GLY A 187 -13.47 6.63 25.25
N ILE A 188 -14.46 6.36 24.39
CA ILE A 188 -14.37 5.37 23.33
C ILE A 188 -13.37 5.88 22.27
N ARG A 189 -12.23 5.22 22.10
CA ARG A 189 -11.21 5.60 21.11
C ARG A 189 -11.24 4.69 19.87
N GLY A 190 -11.13 5.33 18.70
CA GLY A 190 -10.32 4.82 17.59
C GLY A 190 -10.97 3.81 16.64
N GLU A 191 -11.31 2.61 17.10
CA GLU A 191 -11.57 1.46 16.20
C GLU A 191 -13.01 0.94 16.24
N GLU A 192 -13.77 1.21 17.30
CA GLU A 192 -15.16 0.72 17.44
C GLU A 192 -16.23 1.68 16.91
N ALA A 193 -15.87 2.93 16.58
CA ALA A 193 -16.79 3.93 16.07
C ALA A 193 -17.15 3.62 14.60
N LYS A 194 -18.08 2.66 14.41
CA LYS A 194 -18.60 2.13 13.13
C LYS A 194 -19.42 3.12 12.30
N ARG A 195 -19.26 4.43 12.49
CA ARG A 195 -19.99 5.45 11.73
C ARG A 195 -19.01 6.46 11.14
N PHE A 196 -18.73 6.26 9.85
CA PHE A 196 -18.25 7.20 8.84
C PHE A 196 -16.75 7.28 8.50
N PRO A 197 -16.46 7.47 7.19
CA PRO A 197 -17.33 7.31 6.01
C PRO A 197 -17.40 5.83 5.57
N PRO A 198 -18.51 5.35 4.98
CA PRO A 198 -18.46 4.11 4.22
C PRO A 198 -17.43 4.25 3.09
N ASP A 199 -16.63 3.20 2.95
CA ASP A 199 -15.88 2.79 1.77
C ASP A 199 -16.49 3.30 0.45
N THR A 200 -15.77 3.76 -0.57
CA THR A 200 -14.34 4.02 -0.82
C THR A 200 -14.36 4.61 -2.23
N LYS A 201 -13.74 5.77 -2.50
CA LYS A 201 -13.03 5.82 -3.80
C LYS A 201 -11.94 4.78 -3.60
N PRO A 202 -11.91 3.66 -4.34
CA PRO A 202 -10.98 2.58 -4.05
C PRO A 202 -9.62 3.21 -3.83
N ASP A 203 -9.00 2.90 -2.70
CA ASP A 203 -7.56 3.04 -2.63
C ASP A 203 -7.06 2.30 -3.86
N LEU A 204 -6.67 3.07 -4.87
CA LEU A 204 -5.71 2.63 -5.85
C LEU A 204 -4.62 2.03 -4.99
N ILE A 205 -4.55 0.71 -4.96
CA ILE A 205 -3.75 -0.08 -4.04
C ILE A 205 -2.30 0.22 -4.40
N ILE A 206 -1.80 1.35 -3.92
CA ILE A 206 -0.43 1.85 -4.06
C ILE A 206 0.35 1.48 -2.79
N SER A 207 -0.34 1.09 -1.71
CA SER A 207 0.24 0.91 -0.38
C SER A 207 0.56 -0.53 0.03
N ASN A 208 0.61 -1.50 -0.90
CA ASN A 208 0.94 -2.89 -0.54
C ASN A 208 2.42 -3.15 -0.22
N ILE A 209 3.27 -2.13 -0.19
CA ILE A 209 4.65 -2.25 0.28
C ILE A 209 4.70 -1.78 1.74
N LYS A 210 4.91 -2.71 2.67
CA LYS A 210 5.26 -2.41 4.06
C LYS A 210 6.52 -1.54 4.06
N ILE A 211 6.36 -0.25 4.34
CA ILE A 211 7.49 0.63 4.64
C ILE A 211 8.11 0.10 5.93
N PRO A 212 9.39 -0.32 5.94
CA PRO A 212 10.06 -0.69 7.18
C PRO A 212 10.15 0.57 8.06
N THR A 213 9.60 0.46 9.27
CA THR A 213 9.68 1.46 10.35
C THR A 213 11.09 1.66 10.85
#